data_AF-A0A3Q3NQV4-F1
#
_entry.id   AF-A0A3Q3NQV4-F1
#
_cell.length_a   1.000
_cell.length_b   1.000
_cell.length_c   1.000
_cell.angle_alpha   90.00
_cell.angle_beta   90.00
_cell.angle_gamma   90.00
#
_symmetry.space_group_name_H-M   'P 1'
#
loop_
_entity.id
_entity.type
_entity.pdbx_description
1 polymer ?
#
loop_
_entity_poly.entity_id
_entity_poly.type
_entity_poly.pdbx_seq_one_letter_code
_entity_poly.pdbx_strand_id
1 'polypeptide(L)'
;HQCCLRLETKYIYLFLSLRDNKRQSNLPNVDRWDAWGPYGDCSRSCGSGVTMRTRRHNCVGPDKSYRSCNIQDCPEGSRDFREEQCSQFDGTDFQGKRYKWLPECVSPPAENPCELNCMPRGENFFYRHRSAVVDGTPCHPGRKDVCVDGVCKVSLKR
;
A
#
# COMPACT_ATOMS: atom_id res chain seq x y z
N HIS A 1 30.44 -9.74 12.87
CA HIS A 1 30.83 -10.78 11.91
C HIS A 1 30.31 -10.41 10.54
N GLN A 2 31.19 -9.77 9.77
CA GLN A 2 31.06 -9.49 8.35
C GLN A 2 31.50 -10.75 7.62
N CYS A 3 30.65 -11.32 6.77
CA CYS A 3 31.13 -12.25 5.76
C CYS A 3 31.34 -11.45 4.47
N CYS A 4 32.60 -11.40 4.06
CA CYS A 4 33.08 -10.88 2.80
C CYS A 4 33.90 -12.00 2.12
N LEU A 5 33.95 -11.93 0.78
CA LEU A 5 34.87 -12.65 -0.14
C LEU A 5 34.46 -14.12 -0.45
N ARG A 6 34.66 -14.69 -1.63
CA ARG A 6 35.38 -14.34 -2.88
C ARG A 6 34.83 -15.32 -3.95
N LEU A 7 34.89 -15.07 -5.26
CA LEU A 7 36.08 -15.28 -6.08
C LEU A 7 35.92 -14.55 -7.44
N GLU A 8 36.97 -13.83 -7.83
CA GLU A 8 37.25 -13.45 -9.22
C GLU A 8 38.13 -14.51 -9.90
N THR A 9 38.01 -14.65 -11.23
CA THR A 9 39.08 -14.58 -12.28
C THR A 9 38.43 -14.86 -13.65
N LYS A 10 38.36 -13.97 -14.65
CA LYS A 10 39.33 -13.36 -15.60
C LYS A 10 39.93 -14.28 -16.70
N TYR A 11 39.48 -13.99 -17.93
CA TYR A 11 40.07 -14.15 -19.28
C TYR A 11 40.25 -15.54 -19.92
N ILE A 12 39.76 -15.68 -21.16
CA ILE A 12 40.53 -16.04 -22.37
C ILE A 12 39.77 -15.55 -23.61
N TYR A 13 40.50 -14.89 -24.52
CA TYR A 13 40.07 -14.40 -25.83
C TYR A 13 40.07 -15.52 -26.86
N LEU A 14 39.13 -15.48 -27.83
CA LEU A 14 39.44 -15.81 -29.22
C LEU A 14 38.38 -15.22 -30.18
N PHE A 15 38.86 -14.36 -31.08
CA PHE A 15 38.14 -13.82 -32.23
C PHE A 15 38.09 -14.84 -33.36
N LEU A 16 36.95 -14.99 -34.03
CA LEU A 16 36.90 -15.12 -35.49
C LEU A 16 35.60 -14.51 -36.04
N SER A 17 35.79 -13.72 -37.10
CA SER A 17 34.79 -12.96 -37.85
C SER A 17 33.97 -13.85 -38.78
N LEU A 18 32.64 -13.69 -38.79
CA LEU A 18 31.83 -13.81 -40.01
C LEU A 18 30.75 -12.72 -40.01
N ARG A 19 30.87 -11.79 -40.97
CA ARG A 19 29.74 -10.97 -41.42
C ARG A 19 28.83 -11.89 -42.22
N ASP A 20 27.57 -12.00 -41.83
CA ASP A 20 26.49 -12.35 -42.75
C ASP A 20 25.27 -11.47 -42.50
N ASN A 21 24.76 -10.95 -43.61
CA ASN A 21 23.72 -9.95 -43.73
C ASN A 21 22.37 -10.65 -43.98
N LYS A 22 21.29 -10.11 -43.39
CA LYS A 22 19.87 -10.47 -43.53
C LYS A 22 19.36 -11.74 -42.83
N ARG A 23 18.66 -11.52 -41.71
CA ARG A 23 17.22 -11.78 -41.64
C ARG A 23 16.61 -10.94 -40.52
N GLN A 24 15.86 -9.91 -40.92
CA GLN A 24 14.98 -9.17 -40.03
C GLN A 24 13.76 -10.06 -39.77
N SER A 25 13.90 -11.02 -38.85
CA SER A 25 12.78 -11.78 -38.31
C SER A 25 12.13 -10.93 -37.22
N ASN A 26 10.89 -10.53 -37.45
CA ASN A 26 9.99 -9.90 -36.48
C ASN A 26 10.16 -10.52 -35.08
N LEU A 27 10.85 -9.81 -34.18
CA LEU A 27 10.74 -10.03 -32.75
C LEU A 27 9.42 -9.37 -32.31
N PRO A 28 8.48 -10.09 -31.68
CA PRO A 28 7.31 -9.45 -31.10
C PRO A 28 7.80 -8.41 -30.09
N ASN A 29 7.21 -7.22 -30.18
CA ASN A 29 7.55 -6.01 -29.46
C ASN A 29 8.14 -6.28 -28.07
N VAL A 30 9.45 -6.08 -27.94
CA VAL A 30 10.27 -6.39 -26.77
C VAL A 30 9.74 -5.65 -25.55
N ASP A 31 9.37 -6.44 -24.53
CA ASP A 31 9.32 -6.13 -23.10
C ASP A 31 9.61 -4.67 -22.69
N ARG A 32 8.66 -3.78 -22.94
CA ARG A 32 8.74 -2.39 -22.49
C ARG A 32 7.58 -2.07 -21.57
N TRP A 33 7.92 -1.56 -20.39
CA TRP A 33 6.94 -0.94 -19.50
C TRP A 33 6.22 0.19 -20.23
N ASP A 34 4.90 0.24 -20.13
CA ASP A 34 4.20 1.46 -20.48
C ASP A 34 4.62 2.58 -19.52
N ALA A 35 4.48 3.82 -20.00
CA ALA A 35 4.63 4.98 -19.15
C ALA A 35 3.63 4.89 -17.98
N TRP A 36 4.06 5.39 -16.82
CA TRP A 36 3.14 5.54 -15.70
C TRP A 36 1.99 6.47 -16.10
N GLY A 37 0.77 6.04 -15.79
CA GLY A 37 -0.38 6.93 -15.83
C GLY A 37 -0.25 8.09 -14.83
N PRO A 38 -1.16 9.07 -14.89
CA PRO A 38 -1.23 10.11 -13.88
C PRO A 38 -1.55 9.50 -12.50
N TYR A 39 -1.17 10.23 -11.45
CA TYR A 39 -1.67 9.95 -10.11
C TYR A 39 -3.17 10.24 -10.05
N GLY A 40 -3.91 9.36 -9.37
CA GLY A 40 -5.31 9.56 -9.04
C GLY A 40 -5.50 10.52 -7.86
N ASP A 41 -6.73 10.61 -7.40
CA ASP A 41 -7.07 11.44 -6.25
C ASP A 41 -6.37 10.97 -4.97
N CYS A 42 -6.17 11.92 -4.06
CA CYS A 42 -5.64 11.61 -2.73
C CYS A 42 -6.73 10.99 -1.86
N SER A 43 -6.41 9.92 -1.13
CA SER A 43 -7.37 9.26 -0.24
C SER A 43 -7.87 10.13 0.91
N ARG A 44 -7.15 11.21 1.23
CA ARG A 44 -7.47 12.15 2.31
C ARG A 44 -7.23 13.58 1.87
N SER A 45 -7.96 14.54 2.42
CA SER A 45 -7.75 15.97 2.21
C SER A 45 -6.72 16.58 3.17
N CYS A 46 -6.31 15.86 4.21
CA CYS A 46 -5.30 16.26 5.20
C CYS A 46 -4.72 15.01 5.89
N GLY A 47 -3.69 15.21 6.71
CA GLY A 47 -3.13 14.20 7.61
C GLY A 47 -2.32 13.11 6.91
N SER A 48 -1.72 13.40 5.75
CA SER A 48 -0.94 12.45 4.92
C SER A 48 -1.78 11.31 4.35
N GLY A 49 -2.56 11.61 3.31
CA GLY A 49 -3.23 10.61 2.48
C GLY A 49 -2.28 9.90 1.52
N VAL A 50 -2.86 8.98 0.74
CA VAL A 50 -2.15 8.16 -0.26
C VAL A 50 -2.80 8.38 -1.62
N THR A 51 -1.97 8.55 -2.65
CA THR A 51 -2.40 8.54 -4.05
C THR A 51 -1.63 7.48 -4.81
N MET A 52 -2.32 6.89 -5.80
CA MET A 52 -1.85 5.78 -6.60
C MET A 52 -1.81 6.18 -8.08
N ARG A 53 -0.83 5.64 -8.80
CA ARG A 53 -0.84 5.55 -10.26
C ARG A 53 -0.58 4.12 -10.70
N THR A 54 -1.02 3.80 -11.91
CA THR A 54 -0.85 2.48 -12.51
C THR A 54 -0.13 2.57 -13.85
N ARG A 55 0.50 1.48 -14.27
CA ARG A 55 1.00 1.28 -15.63
C ARG A 55 0.61 -0.12 -16.10
N ARG A 56 0.43 -0.28 -17.41
CA ARG A 56 0.24 -1.61 -18.02
C ARG A 56 1.58 -2.13 -18.54
N HIS A 57 1.73 -3.44 -18.60
CA HIS A 57 2.91 -4.09 -19.18
C HIS A 57 2.66 -5.59 -19.39
N ASN A 58 3.49 -6.20 -20.23
CA ASN A 58 3.63 -7.66 -20.34
C ASN A 58 4.88 -8.20 -19.61
N CYS A 59 5.65 -7.32 -18.94
CA CYS A 59 6.90 -7.65 -18.23
C CYS A 59 6.68 -8.19 -16.80
N VAL A 60 7.73 -8.44 -16.02
CA VAL A 60 7.63 -8.76 -14.58
C VAL A 60 8.04 -7.55 -13.73
N GLY A 61 7.17 -7.09 -12.82
CA GLY A 61 7.44 -6.01 -11.86
C GLY A 61 6.16 -5.32 -11.35
N PRO A 62 6.26 -4.18 -10.64
CA PRO A 62 5.09 -3.51 -10.07
C PRO A 62 4.32 -2.73 -11.15
N ASP A 63 3.01 -2.95 -11.18
CA ASP A 63 2.01 -2.25 -12.00
C ASP A 63 1.38 -1.06 -11.27
N LYS A 64 1.50 -0.99 -9.94
CA LYS A 64 1.04 0.12 -9.08
C LYS A 64 2.20 0.87 -8.43
N SER A 65 2.04 2.18 -8.25
CA SER A 65 2.97 3.04 -7.52
C SER A 65 2.20 4.01 -6.63
N TYR A 66 2.63 4.11 -5.38
CA TYR A 66 1.98 4.92 -4.33
C TYR A 66 2.89 6.04 -3.86
N ARG A 67 2.30 7.16 -3.45
CA ARG A 67 3.00 8.26 -2.76
C ARG A 67 2.08 8.91 -1.73
N SER A 68 2.69 9.62 -0.77
CA SER A 68 1.94 10.47 0.15
C SER A 68 1.43 11.72 -0.55
N CYS A 69 0.26 12.18 -0.16
CA CYS A 69 -0.37 13.42 -0.64
C CYS A 69 -1.11 14.09 0.51
N ASN A 70 -1.43 15.38 0.38
CA ASN A 70 -2.15 16.15 1.40
C ASN A 70 -1.55 15.99 2.81
N ILE A 71 -0.23 16.27 2.90
CA ILE A 71 0.60 16.02 4.10
C ILE A 71 0.43 17.06 5.21
N GLN A 72 -0.30 18.15 4.94
CA GLN A 72 -0.69 19.13 5.95
C GLN A 72 -1.47 18.46 7.08
N ASP A 73 -1.30 18.95 8.30
CA ASP A 73 -2.08 18.47 9.44
C ASP A 73 -3.57 18.74 9.24
N CYS A 74 -4.41 17.86 9.80
CA CYS A 74 -5.84 18.10 9.83
C CYS A 74 -6.17 19.19 10.87
N PRO A 75 -7.29 19.93 10.69
CA PRO A 75 -7.76 20.90 11.68
C PRO A 75 -7.84 20.32 13.10
N GLU A 76 -7.64 21.15 14.10
CA GLU A 76 -7.75 20.72 15.50
C GLU A 76 -9.15 20.15 15.79
N GLY A 77 -9.21 19.06 16.56
CA GLY A 77 -10.46 18.35 16.83
C GLY A 77 -10.97 17.49 15.66
N SER A 78 -10.20 17.38 14.57
CA SER A 78 -10.51 16.40 13.51
C SER A 78 -10.56 15.00 14.10
N ARG A 79 -11.53 14.21 13.60
CA ARG A 79 -11.71 12.84 14.02
C ARG A 79 -10.57 11.96 13.51
N ASP A 80 -10.25 10.91 14.25
CA ASP A 80 -9.28 9.92 13.76
C ASP A 80 -9.84 9.23 12.49
N PHE A 81 -8.98 9.04 11.49
CA PHE A 81 -9.42 8.55 10.19
C PHE A 81 -9.92 7.10 10.22
N ARG A 82 -9.43 6.27 11.15
CA ARG A 82 -9.96 4.92 11.38
C ARG A 82 -11.30 4.99 12.12
N GLU A 83 -11.43 5.92 13.05
CA GLU A 83 -12.69 6.17 13.76
C GLU A 83 -13.81 6.63 12.81
N GLU A 84 -13.49 7.50 11.85
CA GLU A 84 -14.42 7.89 10.79
C GLU A 84 -14.95 6.68 10.03
N GLN A 85 -14.09 5.72 9.69
CA GLN A 85 -14.46 4.49 8.98
C GLN A 85 -15.35 3.56 9.81
N CYS A 86 -15.05 3.35 11.10
CA CYS A 86 -15.93 2.57 11.99
C CYS A 86 -17.31 3.24 12.13
N SER A 87 -17.35 4.56 12.21
CA SER A 87 -18.61 5.29 12.41
C SER A 87 -19.58 5.24 11.25
N GLN A 88 -19.15 4.78 10.06
CA GLN A 88 -20.04 4.52 8.93
C GLN A 88 -21.06 3.41 9.25
N PHE A 89 -20.81 2.60 10.27
CA PHE A 89 -21.68 1.52 10.73
C PHE A 89 -22.47 1.91 11.98
N ASP A 90 -22.36 3.16 12.47
CA ASP A 90 -23.11 3.60 13.64
C ASP A 90 -24.62 3.52 13.37
N GLY A 91 -25.36 2.97 14.33
CA GLY A 91 -26.82 2.86 14.24
C GLY A 91 -27.34 1.80 13.26
N THR A 92 -26.47 1.08 12.55
CA THR A 92 -26.89 -0.07 11.73
C THR A 92 -27.33 -1.20 12.65
N ASP A 93 -28.38 -1.95 12.26
CA ASP A 93 -28.77 -3.14 12.99
C ASP A 93 -27.68 -4.22 12.91
N PHE A 94 -27.26 -4.71 14.08
CA PHE A 94 -26.32 -5.80 14.24
C PHE A 94 -26.89 -6.75 15.29
N GLN A 95 -27.37 -7.90 14.83
CA GLN A 95 -27.99 -8.93 15.68
C GLN A 95 -29.15 -8.38 16.55
N GLY A 96 -29.98 -7.51 15.96
CA GLY A 96 -31.14 -6.92 16.65
C GLY A 96 -30.81 -5.78 17.61
N LYS A 97 -29.56 -5.29 17.60
CA LYS A 97 -29.12 -4.13 18.39
C LYS A 97 -28.44 -3.11 17.50
N ARG A 98 -28.43 -1.85 17.94
CA ARG A 98 -27.75 -0.74 17.25
C ARG A 98 -26.65 -0.21 18.13
N TYR A 99 -25.47 -0.07 17.56
CA TYR A 99 -24.26 0.28 18.29
C TYR A 99 -23.63 1.56 17.77
N LYS A 100 -22.81 2.18 18.62
CA LYS A 100 -21.76 3.10 18.21
C LYS A 100 -20.46 2.33 18.14
N TRP A 101 -19.79 2.34 17.00
CA TRP A 101 -18.59 1.59 16.73
C TRP A 101 -17.35 2.46 16.91
N LEU A 102 -16.35 1.92 17.59
CA LEU A 102 -15.06 2.56 17.84
C LEU A 102 -13.97 1.70 17.22
N PRO A 103 -12.84 2.28 16.77
CA PRO A 103 -11.67 1.51 16.38
C PRO A 103 -11.26 0.54 17.47
N GLU A 104 -10.86 -0.67 17.07
CA GLU A 104 -10.20 -1.58 17.98
C GLU A 104 -8.88 -0.95 18.49
N CYS A 105 -8.81 -0.69 19.79
CA CYS A 105 -7.60 -0.25 20.50
C CYS A 105 -7.13 -1.37 21.43
N VAL A 106 -6.91 -2.58 20.92
CA VAL A 106 -6.50 -3.73 21.75
C VAL A 106 -4.98 -3.88 21.73
N SER A 107 -4.43 -4.28 22.87
CA SER A 107 -3.06 -4.76 23.03
C SER A 107 -3.13 -6.25 23.39
N PRO A 108 -2.50 -7.17 22.62
CA PRO A 108 -1.60 -6.90 21.51
C PRO A 108 -2.31 -6.40 20.24
N PRO A 109 -1.59 -5.73 19.32
CA PRO A 109 -2.16 -5.30 18.04
C PRO A 109 -2.74 -6.48 17.26
N ALA A 110 -3.80 -6.22 16.49
CA ALA A 110 -4.33 -7.19 15.53
C ALA A 110 -3.22 -7.69 14.60
N GLU A 111 -3.29 -8.97 14.18
CA GLU A 111 -2.31 -9.59 13.28
C GLU A 111 -2.11 -8.78 12.00
N ASN A 112 -3.20 -8.21 11.46
CA ASN A 112 -3.14 -7.20 10.40
C ASN A 112 -3.79 -5.89 10.85
N PRO A 113 -3.00 -4.83 11.16
CA PRO A 113 -3.52 -3.53 11.58
C PRO A 113 -4.26 -2.79 10.46
N CYS A 114 -4.24 -3.29 9.22
CA CYS A 114 -4.93 -2.70 8.09
C CYS A 114 -6.31 -3.29 7.84
N GLU A 115 -6.79 -4.23 8.65
CA GLU A 115 -8.21 -4.59 8.68
C GLU A 115 -9.03 -3.56 9.46
N LEU A 116 -10.31 -3.38 9.11
CA LEU A 116 -11.22 -2.49 9.83
C LEU A 116 -11.97 -3.27 10.91
N ASN A 117 -11.27 -3.52 12.02
CA ASN A 117 -11.87 -4.06 13.24
C ASN A 117 -12.44 -2.94 14.09
N CYS A 118 -13.71 -3.06 14.47
CA CYS A 118 -14.40 -2.09 15.32
C CYS A 118 -15.03 -2.79 16.53
N MET A 119 -14.99 -2.11 17.67
CA MET A 119 -15.59 -2.53 18.93
C MET A 119 -16.86 -1.70 19.19
N PRO A 120 -18.00 -2.31 19.52
CA PRO A 120 -19.18 -1.56 19.92
C PRO A 120 -18.95 -0.95 21.31
N ARG A 121 -19.35 0.32 21.46
CA ARG A 121 -19.19 1.05 22.72
C ARG A 121 -19.95 0.35 23.84
N GLY A 122 -19.23 -0.04 24.89
CA GLY A 122 -19.79 -0.68 26.08
C GLY A 122 -19.87 -2.20 26.00
N GLU A 123 -19.40 -2.80 24.91
CA GLU A 123 -19.32 -4.26 24.73
C GLU A 123 -17.85 -4.71 24.72
N ASN A 124 -17.60 -6.01 24.90
CA ASN A 124 -16.25 -6.59 25.01
C ASN A 124 -15.85 -7.47 23.80
N PHE A 125 -16.50 -7.27 22.66
CA PHE A 125 -16.19 -7.97 21.42
C PHE A 125 -15.79 -6.98 20.32
N PHE A 126 -15.12 -7.48 19.28
CA PHE A 126 -14.85 -6.72 18.07
C PHE A 126 -15.47 -7.44 16.86
N TYR A 127 -15.72 -6.68 15.80
CA TYR A 127 -16.20 -7.20 14.53
C TYR A 127 -15.41 -6.56 13.38
N ARG A 128 -15.03 -7.40 12.41
CA ARG A 128 -14.35 -6.95 11.20
C ARG A 128 -15.37 -6.47 10.18
N HIS A 129 -15.57 -5.16 10.11
CA HIS A 129 -16.53 -4.57 9.16
C HIS A 129 -16.03 -4.55 7.72
N ARG A 130 -14.71 -4.44 7.51
CA ARG A 130 -14.09 -4.47 6.17
C ARG A 130 -12.76 -5.23 6.24
N SER A 131 -12.42 -5.90 5.14
CA SER A 131 -11.14 -6.59 4.98
C SER A 131 -9.94 -5.64 4.92
N ALA A 132 -10.16 -4.37 4.58
CA ALA A 132 -9.13 -3.34 4.58
C ALA A 132 -9.72 -1.99 4.98
N VAL A 133 -8.92 -1.20 5.71
CA VAL A 133 -9.13 0.25 5.88
C VAL A 133 -8.78 0.99 4.60
N VAL A 134 -9.24 2.23 4.48
CA VAL A 134 -8.90 3.13 3.37
C VAL A 134 -7.40 3.41 3.35
N ASP A 135 -6.80 3.42 2.16
CA ASP A 135 -5.39 3.71 1.98
C ASP A 135 -5.02 5.06 2.64
N GLY A 136 -3.88 5.11 3.33
CA GLY A 136 -3.47 6.29 4.11
C GLY A 136 -4.01 6.36 5.54
N THR A 137 -4.78 5.35 5.96
CA THR A 137 -5.06 5.16 7.39
C THR A 137 -3.79 4.77 8.13
N PRO A 138 -3.44 5.43 9.24
CA PRO A 138 -2.31 5.01 10.08
C PRO A 138 -2.49 3.55 10.54
N CYS A 139 -1.44 2.74 10.42
CA CYS A 139 -1.49 1.37 10.92
C CYS A 139 -1.48 1.36 12.46
N HIS A 140 -0.62 2.19 13.03
CA HIS A 140 -0.35 2.24 14.47
C HIS A 140 -0.44 3.67 14.98
N PRO A 141 -0.98 3.89 16.19
CA PRO A 141 -1.01 5.21 16.81
C PRO A 141 0.40 5.82 16.93
N GLY A 142 0.54 7.09 16.58
CA GLY A 142 1.77 7.87 16.75
C GLY A 142 2.92 7.53 15.79
N ARG A 143 2.72 6.59 14.86
CA ARG A 143 3.72 6.22 13.84
C ARG A 143 3.31 6.76 12.46
N LYS A 144 4.28 6.81 11.53
CA LYS A 144 4.12 7.33 10.16
C LYS A 144 3.82 6.24 9.12
N ASP A 145 3.67 5.01 9.56
CA ASP A 145 3.28 3.88 8.71
C ASP A 145 1.78 3.92 8.42
N VAL A 146 1.46 3.65 7.16
CA VAL A 146 0.10 3.76 6.63
C VAL A 146 -0.30 2.49 5.91
N CYS A 147 -1.58 2.18 5.96
CA CYS A 147 -2.17 1.09 5.20
C CYS A 147 -2.23 1.44 3.72
N VAL A 148 -1.77 0.52 2.87
CA VAL A 148 -1.85 0.62 1.41
C VAL A 148 -2.14 -0.76 0.86
N ASP A 149 -3.25 -0.91 0.13
CA ASP A 149 -3.68 -2.19 -0.46
C ASP A 149 -3.79 -3.29 0.62
N GLY A 150 -4.35 -2.94 1.78
CA GLY A 150 -4.55 -3.85 2.91
C GLY A 150 -3.28 -4.25 3.68
N VAL A 151 -2.11 -3.66 3.35
CA VAL A 151 -0.83 -3.97 3.98
C VAL A 151 -0.23 -2.73 4.61
N CYS A 152 0.33 -2.88 5.82
CA CYS A 152 1.02 -1.78 6.48
C CYS A 152 2.36 -1.48 5.79
N LYS A 153 2.54 -0.21 5.35
CA LYS A 153 3.75 0.25 4.68
C LYS A 153 4.40 1.37 5.49
N VAL A 154 5.71 1.27 5.70
CA VAL A 154 6.50 2.35 6.30
C VAL A 154 6.72 3.44 5.26
N SER A 155 6.37 4.69 5.60
CA SER A 155 6.76 5.93 4.91
C SER A 155 6.80 5.87 3.37
N LEU A 156 5.73 6.31 2.72
CA LEU A 156 5.73 6.48 1.27
C LEU A 156 6.57 7.69 0.84
N LYS A 157 7.07 7.65 -0.40
CA LYS A 157 7.71 8.81 -1.02
C LYS A 157 6.70 9.95 -1.13
N ARG A 158 7.17 11.19 -1.03
CA ARG A 158 6.39 12.41 -1.28
C ARG A 158 6.41 12.74 -2.78
#